data_AF-A0A0R1PIV1-F1
#
_entry.id   AF-A0A0R1PIV1-F1
#
_cell.length_a   1.000
_cell.length_b   1.000
_cell.length_c   1.000
_cell.angle_alpha   90.00
_cell.angle_beta   90.00
_cell.angle_gamma   90.00
#
_symmetry.space_group_name_H-M   'P 1'
#
loop_
_entity.id
_entity.type
_entity.pdbx_description
1 polymer ?
#
loop_
_entity_poly.entity_id
_entity_poly.type
_entity_poly.pdbx_seq_one_letter_code
_entity_poly.pdbx_strand_id
1 'polypeptide(L)' 'MQVKVSLNQGFLPDKYTKYSEIKQSDQPVISFPITLNAKDTKYLAISLADYDAVPRTVFPFIH' A
#
# COMPACT_ATOMS: atom_id res chain seq x y z
N MET A 1 14.97 -4.76 10.46
CA MET A 1 14.00 -3.73 10.03
C MET A 1 12.60 -4.29 10.22
N GLN A 2 11.70 -3.56 10.86
CA GLN A 2 10.29 -3.94 11.02
C GLN A 2 9.44 -2.90 10.30
N VAL A 3 8.52 -3.32 9.45
CA VAL A 3 7.54 -2.46 8.79
C VAL A 3 6.21 -2.58 9.54
N LYS A 4 5.60 -1.45 9.88
CA LYS A 4 4.32 -1.35 10.58
C LYS A 4 3.34 -0.52 9.76
N VAL A 5 2.13 -1.03 9.65
CA VAL A 5 0.98 -0.36 9.05
C VAL A 5 -0.17 -0.50 10.03
N SER A 6 -0.89 0.59 10.28
CA SER A 6 -2.08 0.55 11.14
C SER A 6 -3.24 -0.07 10.39
N LEU A 7 -3.74 -1.18 10.91
CA LEU A 7 -4.86 -1.94 10.33
C LEU A 7 -6.02 -1.99 11.31
N ASN A 8 -7.24 -2.00 10.80
CA ASN A 8 -8.46 -2.27 11.57
C ASN A 8 -8.93 -3.69 11.27
N GLN A 9 -8.81 -4.60 12.24
CA GLN A 9 -9.15 -6.02 12.07
C GLN A 9 -8.47 -6.68 10.85
N GLY A 10 -7.24 -6.25 10.54
CA GLY A 10 -6.48 -6.73 9.38
C GLY A 10 -6.72 -5.96 8.08
N PHE A 11 -7.64 -5.00 8.06
CA PHE A 11 -7.98 -4.21 6.86
C PHE A 11 -7.40 -2.79 6.92
N LEU A 12 -7.07 -2.24 5.74
CA LEU A 12 -6.80 -0.82 5.60
C LEU A 12 -8.10 -0.02 5.72
N PRO A 13 -8.08 1.17 6.33
CA PRO A 13 -9.22 2.09 6.29
C PRO A 13 -9.65 2.44 4.86
N ASP A 14 -10.96 2.59 4.64
CA ASP A 14 -11.56 2.81 3.32
C ASP A 14 -10.94 3.97 2.52
N LYS A 15 -10.51 5.04 3.22
CA LYS A 15 -9.83 6.20 2.62
C LYS A 15 -8.56 5.88 1.82
N TYR A 16 -7.96 4.69 2.00
CA TYR A 16 -6.78 4.22 1.27
C TYR A 16 -7.10 3.16 0.22
N THR A 17 -8.39 2.87 0.00
CA THR A 17 -8.86 1.80 -0.89
C THR A 17 -9.66 2.40 -2.05
N LYS A 18 -10.24 1.56 -2.90
CA LYS A 18 -11.19 1.97 -3.95
C LYS A 18 -12.41 2.77 -3.44
N TYR A 19 -12.71 2.68 -2.13
CA TYR A 19 -13.79 3.41 -1.46
C TYR A 19 -13.38 4.82 -1.00
N SER A 20 -12.15 5.27 -1.29
CA SER A 20 -11.72 6.62 -0.95
C SER A 20 -12.58 7.69 -1.60
N GLU A 21 -12.90 8.74 -0.84
CA GLU A 21 -13.53 9.95 -1.37
C GLU A 21 -12.57 10.77 -2.23
N ILE A 22 -11.25 10.61 -2.03
CA ILE A 22 -10.21 11.34 -2.76
C ILE A 22 -9.65 10.46 -3.86
N LYS A 23 -10.00 10.81 -5.11
CA LYS A 23 -9.61 10.07 -6.31
C LYS A 23 -9.13 10.99 -7.41
N GLN A 24 -8.25 10.48 -8.27
CA GLN A 24 -7.88 11.07 -9.54
C GLN A 24 -8.25 10.11 -10.66
N SER A 25 -9.05 10.56 -11.63
CA SER A 25 -9.57 9.70 -12.71
C SER A 25 -10.23 8.42 -12.18
N ASP A 26 -11.04 8.55 -11.12
CA ASP A 26 -11.69 7.46 -10.38
C ASP A 26 -10.76 6.43 -9.70
N GLN A 27 -9.46 6.70 -9.62
CA GLN A 27 -8.49 5.88 -8.89
C GLN A 27 -8.14 6.50 -7.53
N PRO A 28 -8.04 5.70 -6.45
CA PRO A 28 -7.59 6.20 -5.15
C PRO A 28 -6.11 6.59 -5.21
N VAL A 29 -5.78 7.78 -4.69
CA VAL A 29 -4.40 8.33 -4.78
C VAL A 29 -3.75 8.59 -3.42
N ILE A 30 -4.47 8.34 -2.32
CA ILE A 30 -3.95 8.59 -0.99
C ILE A 30 -3.21 7.35 -0.48
N SER A 31 -1.90 7.49 -0.25
CA SER A 31 -1.08 6.47 0.39
C SER A 31 -1.39 6.32 1.88
N PHE A 32 -1.31 5.10 2.41
CA PHE A 32 -1.41 4.85 3.85
C PHE A 32 -0.06 5.08 4.56
N PRO A 33 -0.07 5.49 5.84
CA PRO A 33 1.17 5.64 6.62
C PRO A 33 1.89 4.30 6.80
N ILE A 34 3.18 4.29 6.49
CA ILE A 34 4.10 3.15 6.71
C ILE A 34 5.16 3.61 7.69
N THR A 35 5.32 2.90 8.81
CA THR A 35 6.37 3.18 9.80
C THR A 35 7.40 2.07 9.79
N LEU A 36 8.68 2.43 9.77
CA LEU A 36 9.78 1.47 9.85
C LEU A 36 10.97 2.05 10.61
N ASN A 37 11.79 1.18 11.19
CA ASN A 37 13.07 1.54 11.80
C ASN A 37 14.23 0.97 10.97
N ALA A 38 15.08 1.86 10.48
CA ALA A 38 16.23 1.56 9.62
C ALA A 38 17.47 2.34 10.09
N LYS A 39 18.08 1.87 11.18
CA LYS A 39 19.31 2.45 11.75
C LYS A 39 20.48 2.29 10.77
N ASP A 40 21.31 3.33 10.65
CA ASP A 40 22.51 3.37 9.80
C ASP A 40 22.24 3.20 8.28
N THR A 41 20.98 3.28 7.87
CA THR A 41 20.56 3.18 6.46
C THR A 41 20.67 4.52 5.75
N LYS A 42 21.43 4.56 4.64
CA LYS A 42 21.61 5.78 3.83
C LYS A 42 20.41 6.11 2.95
N TYR A 43 19.76 5.08 2.40
CA TYR A 43 18.64 5.23 1.46
C TYR A 43 17.63 4.11 1.66
N LEU A 44 16.36 4.42 1.43
CA LEU A 44 15.25 3.48 1.46
C LEU A 44 14.46 3.60 0.16
N ALA A 45 13.99 2.46 -0.33
CA ALA A 45 13.03 2.36 -1.42
C ALA A 45 11.89 1.45 -0.96
N ILE A 46 10.67 1.75 -1.41
CA ILE A 46 9.47 0.99 -1.08
C ILE A 46 8.73 0.67 -2.39
N SER A 47 8.27 -0.57 -2.51
CA SER A 47 7.36 -1.03 -3.56
C SER A 47 6.21 -1.77 -2.91
N LEU A 48 4.98 -1.54 -3.40
CA LEU A 48 3.78 -2.25 -2.97
C LEU A 48 3.26 -3.07 -4.15
N ALA A 49 3.11 -4.38 -3.95
CA ALA A 49 2.66 -5.31 -4.98
C ALA A 49 1.50 -6.17 -4.47
N ASP A 50 0.49 -6.34 -5.33
CA ASP A 50 -0.66 -7.21 -5.13
C ASP A 50 -0.49 -8.50 -5.95
N TYR A 51 -0.22 -9.60 -5.23
CA TYR A 51 -0.11 -10.93 -5.81
C TYR A 51 -1.47 -11.60 -6.03
N ASP A 52 -2.53 -11.12 -5.39
CA ASP A 52 -3.90 -11.62 -5.58
C ASP A 52 -4.48 -11.17 -6.93
N ALA A 53 -3.83 -10.22 -7.61
CA ALA A 53 -4.12 -9.84 -8.98
C ALA A 53 -3.77 -10.94 -10.00
N VAL A 54 -2.83 -11.84 -9.69
CA VAL A 54 -2.28 -12.84 -10.65
C VAL A 54 -3.36 -13.66 -11.37
N PRO A 55 -4.41 -14.20 -10.73
CA PRO A 55 -5.48 -14.92 -11.42
C PRO A 55 -6.27 -14.10 -12.44
N ARG A 56 -6.19 -12.76 -12.38
CA ARG A 56 -6.89 -11.82 -13.26
C ARG A 56 -6.00 -11.25 -14.35
N THR A 57 -4.75 -10.95 -14.03
CA THR A 57 -3.83 -10.18 -14.90
C THR A 57 -2.62 -10.99 -15.36
N VAL A 58 -2.46 -12.23 -14.90
CA VAL A 58 -1.30 -13.12 -15.14
C VAL A 58 0.01 -12.62 -14.52
N PHE A 59 0.03 -11.39 -13.99
CA PHE A 59 1.17 -10.77 -13.30
C PHE A 59 0.71 -10.04 -12.02
N PRO A 60 1.55 -9.91 -10.98
CA PRO A 60 1.26 -9.05 -9.84
C PRO A 60 1.01 -7.61 -10.27
N PHE A 61 0.12 -6.92 -9.56
CA PHE A 61 -0.13 -5.50 -9.80
C PHE A 61 0.78 -4.65 -8.91
N ILE A 62 1.46 -3.65 -9.48
CA ILE A 62 2.22 -2.67 -8.70
C ILE A 62 1.28 -1.49 -8.41
N HIS A 63 1.06 -1.21 -7.13
CA HIS A 63 0.21 -0.11 -6.69
C HIS A 63 0.85 1.26 -6.90
#